data_AF-A0A967I2G1-F1
#
_entry.id   AF-A0A967I2G1-F1
#
_cell.length_a   1.000
_cell.length_b   1.000
_cell.length_c   1.000
_cell.angle_alpha   90.00
_cell.angle_beta   90.00
_cell.angle_gamma   90.00
#
_symmetry.space_group_name_H-M   'P 1'
#
loop_
_entity.id
_entity.type
_entity.pdbx_description
1 polymer ?
#
loop_
_entity_poly.entity_id
_entity_poly.type
_entity_poly.pdbx_seq_one_letter_code
_entity_poly.pdbx_strand_id
1 'polypeptide(L)'
;MADLTPKQRRFVIEYLKDFNGVQAAKRAGYQAKDYFTFGGIAHENLKKPQIRKAIDEYWSAFTMSAEEVIGRLAAQARADISEFIKPGGGIDWEAVQANGELVKRITHRKGQSSQIELHDAQAALEKIGRVHGIFVDKKQISGPDGGPLEIGIKEVLVEIPDDEAIVDGGGGEIETSPPPGPG
;
A
#
# COMPACT_ATOMS: atom_id res chain seq x y z
N MET A 1 -21.07 -4.41 3.76
CA MET A 1 -21.74 -5.24 2.72
C MET A 1 -23.26 -5.07 2.58
N ALA A 2 -23.98 -4.41 3.50
CA ALA A 2 -25.45 -4.29 3.45
C ALA A 2 -25.96 -3.58 2.18
N ASP A 3 -25.21 -2.60 1.66
CA ASP A 3 -25.60 -1.77 0.50
C ASP A 3 -25.26 -2.40 -0.87
N LEU A 4 -24.77 -3.65 -0.89
CA LEU A 4 -24.45 -4.35 -2.14
C LEU A 4 -25.62 -5.18 -2.63
N THR A 5 -25.91 -5.10 -3.94
CA THR A 5 -26.84 -6.06 -4.56
C THR A 5 -26.29 -7.49 -4.46
N PRO A 6 -27.15 -8.53 -4.56
CA PRO A 6 -26.69 -9.92 -4.47
C PRO A 6 -25.55 -10.27 -5.43
N LYS A 7 -25.59 -9.79 -6.68
CA LYS A 7 -24.52 -10.00 -7.67
C LYS A 7 -23.23 -9.27 -7.31
N GLN A 8 -23.32 -8.03 -6.82
CA GLN A 8 -22.13 -7.27 -6.40
C GLN A 8 -21.48 -7.89 -5.16
N ARG A 9 -22.29 -8.34 -4.19
CA ARG A 9 -21.80 -9.08 -3.03
C ARG A 9 -21.07 -10.36 -3.45
N ARG A 10 -21.66 -11.13 -4.37
CA ARG A 10 -21.01 -12.35 -4.88
C ARG A 10 -19.72 -12.03 -5.63
N PHE A 11 -19.69 -10.96 -6.42
CA PHE A 11 -18.47 -10.49 -7.08
C PHE A 11 -17.35 -10.21 -6.08
N VAL A 12 -17.62 -9.46 -4.99
CA VAL A 12 -16.64 -9.17 -3.94
C VAL A 12 -16.10 -10.46 -3.32
N ILE A 13 -16.98 -11.38 -2.93
CA ILE A 13 -16.59 -12.67 -2.32
C ILE A 13 -15.71 -13.49 -3.26
N GLU A 14 -16.02 -13.54 -4.56
CA GLU A 14 -15.24 -14.32 -5.52
C GLU A 14 -13.90 -13.62 -5.85
N TYR A 15 -13.90 -12.29 -5.94
CA TYR A 15 -12.69 -11.50 -6.20
C TYR A 15 -11.66 -11.64 -5.08
N LEU A 16 -12.10 -11.63 -3.82
CA LEU A 16 -11.21 -11.74 -2.65
C LEU A 16 -10.53 -13.12 -2.52
N LYS A 17 -10.92 -14.13 -3.31
CA LYS A 17 -10.28 -15.46 -3.29
C LYS A 17 -8.97 -15.51 -4.07
N ASP A 18 -8.92 -14.86 -5.21
CA ASP A 18 -7.81 -14.99 -6.18
C ASP A 18 -7.41 -13.66 -6.86
N PHE A 19 -8.05 -12.56 -6.48
CA PHE A 19 -7.87 -11.23 -7.06
C PHE A 19 -8.07 -11.18 -8.59
N ASN A 20 -8.85 -12.12 -9.14
CA ASN A 20 -9.15 -12.16 -10.56
C ASN A 20 -10.54 -11.59 -10.85
N GLY A 21 -10.59 -10.33 -11.32
CA GLY A 21 -11.84 -9.63 -11.58
C GLY A 21 -12.73 -10.32 -12.64
N VAL A 22 -12.13 -10.88 -13.69
CA VAL A 22 -12.89 -11.55 -14.76
C VAL A 22 -13.54 -12.84 -14.24
N GLN A 23 -12.78 -13.67 -13.54
CA GLN A 23 -13.32 -14.89 -12.93
C GLN A 23 -14.35 -14.58 -11.85
N ALA A 24 -14.14 -13.52 -11.07
CA ALA A 24 -15.11 -13.05 -10.09
C ALA A 24 -16.43 -12.63 -10.74
N ALA A 25 -16.40 -11.88 -11.84
CA ALA A 25 -17.59 -11.50 -12.61
C ALA A 25 -18.33 -12.73 -13.15
N LYS A 26 -17.60 -13.69 -13.72
CA LYS A 26 -18.18 -14.94 -14.23
C LYS A 26 -18.84 -15.76 -13.11
N ARG A 27 -18.13 -16.01 -12.00
CA ARG A 27 -18.64 -16.77 -10.84
C ARG A 27 -19.78 -16.05 -10.11
N ALA A 28 -19.83 -14.72 -10.18
CA ALA A 28 -20.91 -13.92 -9.63
C ALA A 28 -22.17 -13.87 -10.51
N GLY A 29 -22.17 -14.53 -11.67
CA GLY A 29 -23.34 -14.64 -12.54
C GLY A 29 -23.61 -13.39 -13.39
N TYR A 30 -22.58 -12.61 -13.69
CA TYR A 30 -22.66 -11.63 -14.77
C TYR A 30 -22.67 -12.37 -16.12
N GLN A 31 -23.37 -11.79 -17.10
CA GLN A 31 -23.47 -12.34 -18.45
C GLN A 31 -22.64 -11.48 -19.40
N ALA A 32 -21.79 -12.10 -20.19
CA ALA A 32 -20.97 -11.44 -21.20
C ALA A 32 -20.64 -12.43 -22.32
N LYS A 33 -20.49 -11.90 -23.53
CA LYS A 33 -20.24 -12.70 -24.75
C LYS A 33 -18.83 -13.26 -24.84
N ASP A 34 -17.85 -12.59 -24.23
CA ASP A 34 -16.43 -12.92 -24.32
C ASP A 34 -15.68 -12.46 -23.06
N TYR A 35 -14.41 -12.90 -22.96
CA TYR A 35 -13.53 -12.57 -21.84
C TYR A 35 -13.24 -11.07 -21.73
N PHE A 36 -13.15 -10.36 -22.87
CA PHE A 36 -12.88 -8.93 -22.91
C PHE A 36 -14.03 -8.13 -22.26
N THR A 37 -15.27 -8.49 -22.59
CA THR A 37 -16.48 -7.88 -22.04
C THR A 37 -16.61 -8.17 -20.54
N PHE A 38 -16.23 -9.36 -20.08
CA PHE A 38 -16.09 -9.63 -18.64
C PHE A 38 -15.04 -8.74 -17.97
N GLY A 39 -13.92 -8.45 -18.65
CA GLY A 39 -12.91 -7.51 -18.19
C GLY A 39 -13.47 -6.10 -17.97
N GLY A 40 -14.29 -5.62 -18.90
CA GLY A 40 -15.02 -4.35 -18.77
C GLY A 40 -15.94 -4.32 -17.54
N ILE A 41 -16.75 -5.37 -17.36
CA ILE A 41 -17.66 -5.50 -16.20
C ILE A 41 -16.88 -5.53 -14.88
N ALA A 42 -15.78 -6.29 -14.84
CA ALA A 42 -14.92 -6.36 -13.67
C ALA A 42 -14.32 -5.00 -13.32
N HIS A 43 -13.79 -4.29 -14.32
CA HIS A 43 -13.25 -2.93 -14.15
C HIS A 43 -14.31 -1.95 -13.63
N GLU A 44 -15.52 -1.97 -14.21
CA GLU A 44 -16.63 -1.13 -13.76
C GLU A 44 -17.01 -1.44 -12.30
N ASN A 45 -17.15 -2.73 -11.94
CA ASN A 45 -17.44 -3.12 -10.58
C ASN A 45 -16.35 -2.67 -9.60
N LEU A 46 -15.08 -2.83 -9.94
CA LEU A 46 -13.97 -2.41 -9.07
C LEU A 46 -13.89 -0.88 -8.89
N LYS A 47 -14.48 -0.10 -9.80
CA LYS A 47 -14.61 1.36 -9.68
C LYS A 47 -15.82 1.81 -8.85
N LYS A 48 -16.80 0.96 -8.61
CA LYS A 48 -18.00 1.33 -7.84
C LYS A 48 -17.64 1.58 -6.37
N PRO A 49 -17.91 2.77 -5.80
CA PRO A 49 -17.48 3.12 -4.45
C PRO A 49 -17.91 2.12 -3.38
N GLN A 50 -19.14 1.60 -3.46
CA GLN A 50 -19.67 0.62 -2.52
C GLN A 50 -18.98 -0.75 -2.61
N ILE A 51 -18.55 -1.17 -3.81
CA ILE A 51 -17.80 -2.42 -4.01
C ILE A 51 -16.38 -2.25 -3.49
N ARG A 52 -15.74 -1.12 -3.83
CA ARG A 52 -14.40 -0.79 -3.35
C ARG A 52 -14.37 -0.73 -1.82
N LYS A 53 -15.32 -0.01 -1.22
CA LYS A 53 -15.49 0.06 0.24
C LYS A 53 -15.66 -1.34 0.86
N ALA A 54 -16.44 -2.23 0.27
CA ALA A 54 -16.62 -3.58 0.80
C ALA A 54 -15.35 -4.45 0.71
N ILE A 55 -14.55 -4.27 -0.34
CA ILE A 55 -13.23 -4.91 -0.46
C ILE A 55 -12.28 -4.35 0.62
N ASP A 56 -12.25 -3.04 0.77
CA ASP A 56 -11.40 -2.35 1.75
C ASP A 56 -11.79 -2.73 3.18
N GLU A 57 -13.08 -2.75 3.51
CA GLU A 57 -13.61 -3.20 4.82
C GLU A 57 -13.20 -4.64 5.13
N TYR A 58 -13.31 -5.53 4.14
CA TYR A 58 -12.90 -6.93 4.30
C TYR A 58 -11.40 -7.03 4.55
N TRP A 59 -10.60 -6.29 3.78
CA TRP A 59 -9.16 -6.29 3.91
C TRP A 59 -8.71 -5.67 5.23
N SER A 60 -9.30 -4.55 5.65
CA SER A 60 -9.00 -3.90 6.93
C SER A 60 -9.42 -4.75 8.13
N ALA A 61 -10.42 -5.61 7.99
CA ALA A 61 -10.78 -6.55 9.04
C ALA A 61 -9.76 -7.70 9.19
N PHE A 62 -8.96 -7.96 8.15
CA PHE A 62 -7.96 -9.04 8.14
C PHE A 62 -6.52 -8.54 8.28
N THR A 63 -6.25 -7.28 7.96
CA THR A 63 -4.91 -6.68 7.97
C THR A 63 -4.79 -5.60 9.02
N MET A 64 -3.60 -5.48 9.61
CA MET A 64 -3.29 -4.37 10.52
C MET A 64 -3.14 -3.07 9.70
N SER A 65 -3.72 -1.98 10.19
CA SER A 65 -3.49 -0.66 9.58
C SER A 65 -2.06 -0.19 9.82
N ALA A 66 -1.60 0.80 9.07
CA ALA A 66 -0.28 1.40 9.29
C ALA A 66 -0.16 1.97 10.71
N GLU A 67 -1.21 2.61 11.22
CA GLU A 67 -1.29 3.15 12.57
C GLU A 67 -1.23 2.06 13.62
N GLU A 68 -1.89 0.91 13.40
CA GLU A 68 -1.80 -0.23 14.32
C GLU A 68 -0.36 -0.80 14.37
N VAL A 69 0.28 -0.95 13.21
CA VAL A 69 1.68 -1.39 13.13
C VAL A 69 2.59 -0.44 13.92
N ILE A 70 2.43 0.87 13.72
CA ILE A 70 3.18 1.90 14.46
C ILE A 70 2.87 1.81 15.95
N GLY A 71 1.60 1.64 16.34
CA GLY A 71 1.18 1.51 17.73
C GLY A 71 1.83 0.31 18.43
N ARG A 72 1.87 -0.85 17.76
CA ARG A 72 2.54 -2.06 18.27
C ARG A 72 4.05 -1.90 18.38
N LEU A 73 4.70 -1.31 17.37
CA LEU A 73 6.12 -0.97 17.46
C LEU A 73 6.39 0.00 18.61
N ALA A 74 5.52 0.98 18.82
CA ALA A 74 5.66 1.95 19.89
C ALA A 74 5.48 1.30 21.28
N ALA A 75 4.62 0.29 21.41
CA ALA A 75 4.51 -0.52 22.62
C ALA A 75 5.82 -1.28 22.88
N GLN A 76 6.39 -1.94 21.87
CA GLN A 76 7.70 -2.62 21.99
C GLN A 76 8.84 -1.65 22.36
N ALA A 77 8.86 -0.46 21.76
CA ALA A 77 9.85 0.58 22.03
C ALA A 77 9.80 1.11 23.47
N ARG A 78 8.62 1.07 24.11
CA ARG A 78 8.40 1.57 25.47
C ARG A 78 8.40 0.48 26.55
N ALA A 79 8.41 -0.78 26.15
CA ALA A 79 8.25 -1.90 27.08
C ALA A 79 9.38 -1.93 28.12
N ASP A 80 9.00 -2.06 29.39
CA ASP A 80 9.93 -2.27 30.50
C ASP A 80 9.85 -3.72 30.97
N ILE A 81 10.99 -4.42 30.99
CA ILE A 81 11.07 -5.83 31.42
C ILE A 81 10.68 -6.02 32.90
N SER A 82 10.80 -4.98 33.73
CA SER A 82 10.42 -5.03 35.14
C SER A 82 8.92 -5.26 35.34
N GLU A 83 8.08 -4.86 34.38
CA GLU A 83 6.62 -5.12 34.41
C GLU A 83 6.28 -6.62 34.29
N PHE A 84 7.23 -7.44 33.84
CA PHE A 84 7.05 -8.90 33.70
C PHE A 84 7.68 -9.70 34.85
N ILE A 85 8.13 -9.03 35.92
CA ILE A 85 8.82 -9.68 37.04
C ILE A 85 8.09 -9.39 38.35
N LYS A 86 7.77 -10.43 39.12
CA LYS A 86 7.06 -10.28 40.39
C LYS A 86 7.94 -9.64 41.48
N PRO A 87 7.35 -8.94 42.46
CA PRO A 87 8.04 -8.57 43.69
C PRO A 87 8.52 -9.84 44.41
N GLY A 88 9.84 -10.09 44.43
CA GLY A 88 10.45 -11.34 44.92
C GLY A 88 11.11 -12.20 43.83
N GLY A 89 11.02 -11.77 42.57
CA GLY A 89 11.62 -12.45 41.43
C GLY A 89 10.69 -13.48 40.77
N GLY A 90 11.14 -13.99 39.62
CA GLY A 90 10.34 -14.87 38.77
C GLY A 90 9.39 -14.10 37.86
N ILE A 91 8.92 -14.79 36.81
CA ILE A 91 8.07 -14.20 35.77
C ILE A 91 6.66 -13.99 36.31
N ASP A 92 6.11 -12.81 36.01
CA ASP A 92 4.69 -12.55 36.13
C ASP A 92 3.93 -13.06 34.91
N TRP A 93 3.33 -14.24 35.03
CA TRP A 93 2.59 -14.88 33.95
C TRP A 93 1.28 -14.16 33.60
N GLU A 94 0.72 -13.37 34.52
CA GLU A 94 -0.45 -12.54 34.23
C GLU A 94 -0.06 -11.38 33.30
N ALA A 95 1.07 -10.72 33.59
CA ALA A 95 1.64 -9.71 32.71
C ALA A 95 2.03 -10.27 31.34
N VAL A 96 2.60 -11.48 31.29
CA VAL A 96 2.90 -12.18 30.02
C VAL A 96 1.62 -12.50 29.23
N GLN A 97 0.56 -12.92 29.90
CA GLN A 97 -0.71 -13.21 29.23
C GLN A 97 -1.36 -11.94 28.67
N ALA A 98 -1.23 -10.82 29.39
CA ALA A 98 -1.79 -9.54 28.98
C ALA A 98 -0.99 -8.86 27.85
N ASN A 99 0.34 -8.99 27.84
CA ASN A 99 1.24 -8.25 26.95
C ASN A 99 2.22 -9.17 26.20
N GLY A 100 1.79 -10.37 25.84
CA GLY A 100 2.64 -11.41 25.25
C GLY A 100 3.30 -11.00 23.93
N GLU A 101 2.70 -10.05 23.20
CA GLU A 101 3.23 -9.46 21.97
C GLU A 101 4.50 -8.62 22.16
N LEU A 102 4.82 -8.24 23.40
CA LEU A 102 6.06 -7.58 23.76
C LEU A 102 7.19 -8.59 24.03
N VAL A 103 6.84 -9.86 24.23
CA VAL A 103 7.77 -10.93 24.61
C VAL A 103 8.34 -11.60 23.36
N LYS A 104 9.65 -11.49 23.18
CA LYS A 104 10.39 -12.15 22.10
C LYS A 104 10.59 -13.63 22.39
N ARG A 105 10.88 -13.99 23.65
CA ARG A 105 11.20 -15.37 24.02
C ARG A 105 11.03 -15.61 25.52
N ILE A 106 10.55 -16.81 25.87
CA ILE A 106 10.58 -17.34 27.23
C ILE A 106 11.37 -18.65 27.21
N THR A 107 12.32 -18.79 28.13
CA THR A 107 13.13 -20.01 28.28
C THR A 107 12.87 -20.64 29.64
N HIS A 108 12.44 -21.90 29.63
CA HIS A 108 12.24 -22.71 30.82
C HIS A 108 13.26 -23.85 30.86
N ARG A 109 13.96 -24.01 31.99
CA ARG A 109 14.94 -25.08 32.21
C ARG A 109 14.70 -25.71 33.57
N LYS A 110 14.64 -27.04 33.61
CA LYS A 110 14.38 -27.79 34.84
C LYS A 110 15.44 -27.43 35.90
N GLY A 111 14.99 -27.00 37.08
CA GLY A 111 15.86 -26.59 38.17
C GLY A 111 16.47 -25.18 38.05
N GLN A 112 16.04 -24.37 37.07
CA GLN A 112 16.46 -22.98 36.91
C GLN A 112 15.24 -22.04 36.86
N SER A 113 15.44 -20.77 37.23
CA SER A 113 14.42 -19.73 37.05
C SER A 113 14.14 -19.53 35.57
N SER A 114 12.86 -19.35 35.22
CA SER A 114 12.48 -19.03 33.84
C SER A 114 13.03 -17.66 33.46
N GLN A 115 13.50 -17.53 32.21
CA GLN A 115 14.04 -16.29 31.67
C GLN A 115 13.07 -15.73 30.62
N ILE A 116 12.90 -14.41 30.63
CA ILE A 116 12.09 -13.68 29.67
C ILE A 116 12.98 -12.70 28.90
N GLU A 117 12.73 -12.57 27.60
CA GLU A 117 13.39 -11.63 26.70
C GLU A 117 12.29 -10.86 25.95
N LEU A 118 12.35 -9.53 25.97
CA LEU A 118 11.43 -8.68 25.22
C LEU A 118 11.92 -8.46 23.79
N HIS A 119 11.02 -8.00 22.91
CA HIS A 119 11.42 -7.47 21.62
C HIS A 119 12.36 -6.28 21.77
N ASP A 120 13.25 -6.09 20.80
CA ASP A 120 14.29 -5.06 20.85
C ASP A 120 13.68 -3.66 20.67
N ALA A 121 13.77 -2.85 21.72
CA ALA A 121 13.25 -1.49 21.74
C ALA A 121 13.96 -0.56 20.74
N GLN A 122 15.28 -0.72 20.53
CA GLN A 122 16.02 0.10 19.57
C GLN A 122 15.63 -0.24 18.14
N ALA A 123 15.45 -1.53 17.82
CA ALA A 123 14.98 -1.94 16.50
C ALA A 123 13.56 -1.44 16.21
N ALA A 124 12.70 -1.35 17.24
CA ALA A 124 11.37 -0.75 17.11
C ALA A 124 11.45 0.77 16.86
N LEU A 125 12.29 1.49 17.64
CA LEU A 125 12.53 2.93 17.46
C LEU A 125 13.11 3.25 16.08
N GLU A 126 14.03 2.43 15.57
CA GLU A 126 14.59 2.62 14.24
C GLU A 126 13.50 2.54 13.15
N LYS A 127 12.65 1.51 13.22
CA LYS A 127 11.53 1.34 12.27
C LYS A 127 10.55 2.51 12.33
N ILE A 128 10.21 2.97 13.54
CA ILE A 128 9.36 4.15 13.74
C ILE A 128 10.04 5.40 13.16
N GLY A 129 11.33 5.60 13.42
CA GLY A 129 12.08 6.74 12.90
C GLY A 129 12.19 6.74 11.37
N ARG A 130 12.25 5.56 10.73
CA ARG A 130 12.19 5.44 9.26
C ARG A 130 10.85 5.92 8.71
N VAL A 131 9.74 5.56 9.35
CA VAL A 131 8.39 6.04 8.97
C VAL A 131 8.30 7.57 9.12
N HIS A 132 8.94 8.15 10.14
CA HIS A 132 8.98 9.59 10.35
C HIS A 132 10.06 10.33 9.52
N GLY A 133 10.84 9.63 8.70
CA GLY A 133 11.91 10.23 7.89
C GLY A 133 13.09 10.79 8.71
N ILE A 134 13.29 10.31 9.96
CA ILE A 134 14.39 10.74 10.84
C ILE A 134 15.74 10.24 10.30
N PHE A 135 15.75 9.08 9.64
CA PHE A 135 16.95 8.50 9.03
C PHE A 135 17.01 8.85 7.54
N VAL A 136 18.18 9.35 7.11
CA VAL A 136 18.45 9.68 5.70
C VAL A 136 19.47 8.70 5.15
N ASP A 137 19.02 7.81 4.27
CA ASP A 137 19.89 6.91 3.53
C ASP A 137 20.42 7.62 2.27
N LYS A 138 21.63 8.18 2.34
CA LYS A 138 22.29 8.79 1.17
C LYS A 138 22.89 7.69 0.28
N LYS A 139 22.29 7.47 -0.88
CA LYS A 139 22.86 6.59 -1.91
C LYS A 139 23.62 7.42 -2.95
N GLN A 140 24.93 7.18 -3.07
CA GLN A 140 25.70 7.66 -4.21
C GLN A 140 25.55 6.66 -5.36
N ILE A 141 25.21 7.16 -6.55
CA ILE A 141 25.15 6.35 -7.76
C ILE A 141 26.29 6.84 -8.66
N SER A 142 27.08 5.91 -9.17
CA SER A 142 28.17 6.16 -10.10
C SER A 142 28.06 5.22 -11.30
N GLY A 143 28.71 5.58 -12.40
CA GLY A 143 28.94 4.69 -13.53
C GLY A 143 29.91 3.55 -13.20
N PRO A 144 30.23 2.70 -14.19
CA PRO A 144 31.23 1.65 -14.08
C PRO A 144 32.54 2.19 -13.48
N ASP A 145 33.14 1.39 -12.59
CA ASP A 145 34.41 1.73 -11.92
C ASP A 145 34.41 3.06 -11.14
N GLY A 146 33.24 3.54 -10.69
CA GLY A 146 33.12 4.81 -9.96
C GLY A 146 33.15 6.04 -10.88
N GLY A 147 33.10 5.84 -12.20
CA GLY A 147 33.07 6.90 -13.20
C GLY A 147 31.77 7.71 -13.20
N PRO A 148 31.71 8.77 -14.01
CA PRO A 148 30.50 9.55 -14.19
C PRO A 148 29.30 8.69 -14.64
N LEU A 149 28.10 9.05 -14.20
CA LEU A 149 26.86 8.49 -14.74
C LEU A 149 26.65 8.98 -16.16
N GLU A 150 26.64 8.06 -17.12
CA GLU A 150 26.26 8.36 -18.49
C GLU A 150 24.73 8.34 -18.63
N ILE A 151 24.13 9.52 -18.80
CA ILE A 151 22.69 9.67 -19.02
C ILE A 151 22.45 9.76 -20.52
N GLY A 152 21.95 8.68 -21.12
CA GLY A 152 21.49 8.68 -22.51
C GLY A 152 20.07 9.23 -22.63
N ILE A 153 19.92 10.43 -23.16
CA ILE A 153 18.60 10.98 -23.53
C ILE A 153 18.24 10.40 -24.90
N LYS A 154 17.18 9.59 -24.97
CA LYS A 154 16.57 9.23 -26.26
C LYS A 154 15.59 10.32 -26.65
N GLU A 155 15.98 11.16 -27.60
CA GLU A 155 15.01 11.96 -28.33
C GLU A 155 14.17 11.01 -29.20
N VAL A 156 12.88 10.91 -28.90
CA VAL A 156 11.92 10.22 -29.75
C VAL A 156 11.30 11.29 -30.65
N LEU A 157 11.80 11.38 -31.88
CA LEU A 157 11.12 12.10 -32.96
C LEU A 157 9.86 11.31 -33.32
N VAL A 158 8.70 11.88 -32.98
CA VAL A 158 7.42 11.41 -33.51
C VAL A 158 7.26 12.08 -34.87
N GLU A 159 7.45 11.31 -35.94
CA GLU A 159 7.04 11.76 -37.28
C GLU A 159 5.51 11.86 -37.25
N ILE A 160 5.02 13.10 -37.26
CA ILE A 160 3.61 13.39 -37.53
C ILE A 160 3.47 13.21 -39.05
N PRO A 161 2.69 12.23 -39.53
CA PRO A 161 2.48 12.08 -40.97
C PRO A 161 1.86 13.37 -41.50
N ASP A 162 2.41 13.89 -42.60
CA ASP A 162 1.87 15.05 -43.29
C ASP A 162 0.39 14.80 -43.58
N ASP A 163 -0.46 15.64 -42.99
CA ASP A 163 -1.92 15.57 -43.12
C ASP A 163 -2.30 15.40 -44.59
N GLU A 164 -3.13 14.38 -44.86
CA GLU A 164 -3.98 14.39 -46.04
C GLU A 164 -4.72 15.73 -46.06
N ALA A 165 -4.46 16.50 -47.12
CA ALA A 165 -5.09 17.76 -47.49
C ALA A 165 -6.30 18.13 -46.62
N ILE A 166 -6.08 19.04 -45.66
CA ILE A 166 -7.17 19.87 -45.14
C ILE A 166 -7.72 20.62 -46.35
N VAL A 167 -8.88 20.16 -46.81
CA VAL A 167 -9.66 20.79 -47.85
C VAL A 167 -9.91 22.24 -47.41
N ASP A 168 -9.42 23.17 -48.22
CA ASP A 168 -9.67 24.60 -48.15
C ASP A 168 -11.17 24.86 -47.90
N GLY A 169 -11.45 25.45 -46.75
CA GLY A 169 -12.78 25.64 -46.21
C GLY A 169 -12.89 26.95 -45.47
N GLY A 170 -12.65 28.06 -46.18
CA GLY A 170 -13.23 29.36 -45.84
C GLY A 170 -12.30 30.31 -45.10
N GLY A 171 -11.80 31.32 -45.82
CA GLY A 171 -11.17 32.51 -45.25
C GLY A 171 -12.13 33.26 -44.33
N GLY A 172 -11.69 33.47 -43.10
CA GLY A 172 -12.20 34.51 -42.20
C GLY A 172 -11.01 35.34 -41.73
N GLU A 173 -10.87 36.55 -42.26
CA GLU A 173 -9.89 37.53 -41.82
C GLU A 173 -10.11 37.85 -40.34
N ILE A 174 -9.08 37.62 -39.51
CA ILE A 174 -9.05 38.13 -38.14
C ILE A 174 -8.12 39.33 -38.13
N GLU A 175 -8.74 40.51 -38.08
CA GLU A 175 -8.10 41.82 -38.00
C GLU A 175 -7.28 41.91 -36.69
N THR A 176 -5.96 41.99 -36.79
CA THR A 176 -5.06 42.12 -35.63
C THR A 176 -4.81 43.60 -35.32
N SER A 177 -5.46 44.12 -34.29
CA SER A 177 -5.05 45.39 -33.68
C SER A 177 -3.80 45.19 -32.81
N PRO A 178 -2.79 46.07 -32.87
CA PRO A 178 -1.57 45.93 -32.08
C PRO A 178 -1.80 46.30 -30.60
N PRO A 179 -1.08 45.67 -29.66
CA PRO A 179 -1.23 45.92 -28.23
C PRO A 179 -0.64 47.29 -27.82
N PRO A 180 -1.20 47.95 -26.79
CA PRO A 180 -0.65 49.22 -26.30
C PRO A 180 0.67 48.99 -25.56
N GLY A 181 1.67 49.80 -25.89
CA GLY A 181 3.00 49.77 -25.26
C GLY A 181 2.99 50.24 -23.80
N PRO A 182 4.05 49.94 -23.04
CA PRO A 182 4.08 50.15 -21.60
C PRO A 182 4.34 51.63 -21.27
N GLY A 183 3.52 52.18 -20.38
CA GLY A 183 3.75 53.45 -19.66
C GLY A 183 3.73 53.20 -18.17
#